data_AF-A0A9E5R4U3-F1
#
_entry.id   AF-A0A9E5R4U3-F1
#
_cell.length_a   1.000
_cell.length_b   1.000
_cell.length_c   1.000
_cell.angle_alpha   90.00
_cell.angle_beta   90.00
_cell.angle_gamma   90.00
#
_symmetry.space_group_name_H-M   'P 1'
#
loop_
_entity.id
_entity.type
_entity.pdbx_description
1 polymer ?
#
loop_
_entity_poly.entity_id
_entity_poly.type
_entity_poly.pdbx_seq_one_letter_code
_entity_poly.pdbx_strand_id
1 'polypeptide(L)'
;MQKTVLLPLLCYAGLGFLALYMPLLHSGAYIPGRAEELNDFFHFHWSYWWARHALVTPGLNVYLSDYVLFPYENNLALHTSALFWLPLWALLEALAGTLNALNGIFWVAFSLTGWSMYALLRREEVGHGLALVGGLALMTTPLMFYAAWWNTSNLVGVFWYPVLLLLWDQVARTRQLGWALLFGLALWGAALTDLQYLLFAPWLVVPCGLRTLHRAAGWSARARLIGLGALALVIFAALMWFAGPLPYLLNLDRERSLAWEVENTLGIALSGWAQVDALPWKRVTVGGWMTGGVLLGLWLSVLRRARDGRWFWLAVALPPALLALGQVMAQHEQPGLAIPFMPRCMPL
;
A
#
# COMPACT_ATOMS: atom_id res chain seq x y z
N MET A 1 11.06 25.63 -5.86
CA MET A 1 10.72 24.25 -5.45
C MET A 1 9.77 23.54 -6.42
N GLN A 2 8.76 24.19 -7.01
CA GLN A 2 7.75 23.51 -7.84
C GLN A 2 8.30 22.80 -9.10
N LYS A 3 9.24 23.42 -9.83
CA LYS A 3 9.81 22.82 -11.05
C LYS A 3 10.62 21.54 -10.81
N THR A 4 11.14 21.34 -9.60
CA THR A 4 12.01 20.19 -9.26
C THR A 4 11.22 18.91 -8.96
N VAL A 5 9.91 19.02 -8.68
CA VAL A 5 9.07 17.88 -8.28
C VAL A 5 8.39 17.22 -9.48
N LEU A 6 8.12 17.98 -10.54
CA LEU A 6 7.42 17.50 -11.73
C LEU A 6 8.28 16.52 -12.54
N LEU A 7 9.56 16.80 -12.74
CA LEU A 7 10.43 15.94 -13.54
C LEU A 7 10.56 14.52 -12.96
N PRO A 8 10.81 14.32 -11.64
CA PRO A 8 10.77 13.00 -11.03
C PRO A 8 9.40 12.32 -11.17
N LEU A 9 8.30 13.05 -11.02
CA LEU A 9 6.96 12.48 -11.19
C LEU A 9 6.75 11.96 -12.62
N LEU A 10 7.13 12.74 -13.63
CA LEU A 10 7.06 12.33 -15.04
C LEU A 10 7.99 11.14 -15.32
N CYS A 11 9.17 11.10 -14.69
CA CYS A 11 10.08 9.96 -14.79
C CYS A 11 9.44 8.68 -14.25
N TYR A 12 8.85 8.70 -13.05
CA TYR A 12 8.16 7.54 -12.49
C TYR A 12 6.87 7.20 -13.23
N ALA A 13 6.17 8.18 -13.79
CA ALA A 13 5.03 7.93 -14.68
C ALA A 13 5.45 7.18 -15.94
N GLY A 14 6.58 7.56 -16.56
CA GLY A 14 7.16 6.86 -17.71
C GLY A 14 7.65 5.45 -17.36
N LEU A 15 8.29 5.28 -16.19
CA LEU A 15 8.75 3.96 -15.72
C LEU A 15 7.60 3.04 -15.31
N GLY A 16 6.54 3.59 -14.68
CA GLY A 16 5.31 2.87 -14.38
C GLY A 16 4.60 2.45 -15.67
N PHE A 17 4.55 3.32 -16.68
CA PHE A 17 4.05 2.97 -18.00
C PHE A 17 4.89 1.85 -18.61
N LEU A 18 6.22 1.93 -18.56
CA LEU A 18 7.09 0.87 -19.08
C LEU A 18 6.91 -0.46 -18.34
N ALA A 19 6.73 -0.43 -17.02
CA ALA A 19 6.48 -1.63 -16.21
C ALA A 19 5.14 -2.31 -16.56
N LEU A 20 4.15 -1.52 -16.97
CA LEU A 20 2.78 -1.95 -17.27
C LEU A 20 2.43 -1.78 -18.76
N TYR A 21 3.43 -1.70 -19.64
CA TYR A 21 3.23 -1.26 -21.02
C TYR A 21 2.28 -2.18 -21.79
N MET A 22 2.36 -3.49 -21.54
CA MET A 22 1.49 -4.48 -22.19
C MET A 22 0.02 -4.27 -21.86
N PRO A 23 -0.41 -4.33 -20.59
CA PRO A 23 -1.80 -4.07 -20.23
C PRO A 23 -2.22 -2.63 -20.54
N LEU A 24 -1.31 -1.62 -20.56
CA LEU A 24 -1.70 -0.25 -20.90
C LEU A 24 -1.93 -0.03 -22.42
N LEU A 25 -1.08 -0.60 -23.27
CA LEU A 25 -1.20 -0.48 -24.74
C LEU A 25 -2.30 -1.38 -25.33
N HIS A 26 -2.70 -2.42 -24.61
CA HIS A 26 -3.80 -3.31 -25.00
C HIS A 26 -4.93 -3.29 -23.97
N SER A 27 -5.12 -2.15 -23.33
CA SER A 27 -5.93 -2.00 -22.12
C SER A 27 -7.42 -2.35 -22.29
N GLY A 28 -7.94 -2.31 -23.51
CA GLY A 28 -9.33 -2.71 -23.81
C GLY A 28 -9.56 -4.21 -23.97
N ALA A 29 -8.50 -5.02 -23.95
CA ALA A 29 -8.61 -6.47 -24.07
C ALA A 29 -7.78 -7.21 -23.00
N TYR A 30 -6.86 -6.54 -22.32
CA TYR A 30 -5.86 -7.19 -21.48
C TYR A 30 -5.75 -6.55 -20.09
N ILE A 31 -5.63 -7.41 -19.08
CA ILE A 31 -5.25 -7.08 -17.70
C ILE A 31 -3.94 -7.79 -17.35
N PRO A 32 -3.17 -7.33 -16.34
CA PRO A 32 -2.00 -8.06 -15.89
C PRO A 32 -2.41 -9.42 -15.31
N GLY A 33 -1.55 -10.45 -15.49
CA GLY A 33 -1.84 -11.83 -15.08
C GLY A 33 -1.91 -12.81 -16.27
N ARG A 34 -2.30 -14.07 -16.01
CA ARG A 34 -2.37 -15.18 -17.00
C ARG A 34 -3.79 -15.71 -17.17
N ALA A 35 -4.18 -15.99 -18.42
CA ALA A 35 -5.55 -16.34 -18.82
C ALA A 35 -6.16 -17.52 -18.07
N GLU A 36 -5.31 -18.45 -17.68
CA GLU A 36 -5.68 -19.71 -17.06
C GLU A 36 -5.81 -19.60 -15.53
N GLU A 37 -5.37 -18.49 -14.94
CA GLU A 37 -5.37 -18.24 -13.50
C GLU A 37 -6.52 -17.27 -13.13
N LEU A 38 -7.41 -17.70 -12.23
CA LEU A 38 -8.41 -16.83 -11.62
C LEU A 38 -7.69 -15.76 -10.79
N ASN A 39 -7.81 -14.49 -11.17
CA ASN A 39 -7.28 -13.35 -10.44
C ASN A 39 -8.40 -12.50 -9.82
N ASP A 40 -8.05 -11.51 -9.01
CA ASP A 40 -9.03 -10.71 -8.25
C ASP A 40 -9.67 -9.59 -9.08
N PHE A 41 -9.51 -9.61 -10.41
CA PHE A 41 -10.09 -8.61 -11.29
C PHE A 41 -11.60 -8.45 -11.06
N PHE A 42 -12.34 -9.56 -11.08
CA PHE A 42 -13.79 -9.53 -10.90
C PHE A 42 -14.19 -9.07 -9.50
N HIS A 43 -13.41 -9.42 -8.49
CA HIS A 43 -13.62 -8.98 -7.11
C HIS A 43 -13.52 -7.46 -6.97
N PHE A 44 -12.44 -6.85 -7.48
CA PHE A 44 -12.27 -5.40 -7.41
C PHE A 44 -13.21 -4.65 -8.35
N HIS A 45 -13.46 -5.18 -9.55
CA HIS A 45 -14.46 -4.60 -10.44
C HIS A 45 -15.84 -4.57 -9.79
N TRP A 46 -16.28 -5.70 -9.22
CA TRP A 46 -17.54 -5.78 -8.48
C TRP A 46 -17.55 -4.80 -7.31
N SER A 47 -16.45 -4.68 -6.57
CA SER A 47 -16.36 -3.75 -5.42
C SER A 47 -16.60 -2.30 -5.84
N TYR A 48 -16.01 -1.86 -6.96
CA TYR A 48 -16.24 -0.50 -7.48
C TYR A 48 -17.65 -0.32 -8.04
N TRP A 49 -18.18 -1.31 -8.76
CA TRP A 49 -19.55 -1.30 -9.24
C TRP A 49 -20.54 -1.22 -8.08
N TRP A 50 -20.36 -2.06 -7.05
CA TRP A 50 -21.19 -2.13 -5.86
C TRP A 50 -21.17 -0.81 -5.11
N ALA A 51 -19.99 -0.26 -4.83
CA ALA A 51 -19.87 1.02 -4.16
C ALA A 51 -20.58 2.13 -4.94
N ARG A 52 -20.40 2.19 -6.26
CA ARG A 52 -21.14 3.13 -7.12
C ARG A 52 -22.64 2.89 -7.04
N HIS A 53 -23.11 1.65 -7.14
CA HIS A 53 -24.53 1.28 -7.10
C HIS A 53 -25.17 1.66 -5.77
N ALA A 54 -24.53 1.33 -4.65
CA ALA A 54 -24.99 1.69 -3.31
C ALA A 54 -25.03 3.20 -3.08
N LEU A 55 -24.06 3.96 -3.62
CA LEU A 55 -24.02 5.43 -3.48
C LEU A 55 -25.14 6.15 -4.25
N VAL A 56 -25.69 5.56 -5.32
CA VAL A 56 -26.74 6.18 -6.14
C VAL A 56 -28.13 5.59 -5.91
N THR A 57 -28.23 4.50 -5.14
CA THR A 57 -29.50 3.81 -4.88
C THR A 57 -29.98 4.13 -3.46
N PRO A 58 -31.14 4.79 -3.30
CA PRO A 58 -31.65 5.13 -1.98
C PRO A 58 -31.84 3.89 -1.09
N GLY A 59 -31.38 3.98 0.15
CA GLY A 59 -31.53 2.91 1.15
C GLY A 59 -30.45 1.84 1.13
N LEU A 60 -29.54 1.83 0.15
CA LEU A 60 -28.40 0.93 0.15
C LEU A 60 -27.22 1.47 0.96
N ASN A 61 -26.37 0.55 1.42
CA ASN A 61 -25.17 0.86 2.17
C ASN A 61 -23.93 0.27 1.51
N VAL A 62 -22.85 1.04 1.37
CA VAL A 62 -21.62 0.55 0.73
C VAL A 62 -21.02 -0.65 1.48
N TYR A 63 -21.24 -0.76 2.79
CA TYR A 63 -20.66 -1.80 3.65
C TYR A 63 -21.61 -2.96 3.98
N LEU A 64 -22.83 -2.98 3.43
CA LEU A 64 -23.79 -4.07 3.65
C LEU A 64 -24.37 -4.52 2.31
N SER A 65 -24.29 -5.82 1.98
CA SER A 65 -24.79 -6.32 0.69
C SER A 65 -25.36 -7.75 0.80
N ASP A 66 -26.51 -7.97 0.18
CA ASP A 66 -27.13 -9.29 -0.03
C ASP A 66 -26.84 -9.88 -1.42
N TYR A 67 -26.10 -9.15 -2.28
CA TYR A 67 -25.81 -9.57 -3.66
C TYR A 67 -24.82 -10.73 -3.77
N VAL A 68 -24.07 -11.01 -2.70
CA VAL A 68 -23.08 -12.11 -2.66
C VAL A 68 -23.67 -13.38 -2.05
N LEU A 69 -24.43 -13.28 -0.95
CA LEU A 69 -24.98 -14.43 -0.22
C LEU A 69 -26.49 -14.29 0.07
N PHE A 70 -27.28 -14.02 -0.96
CA PHE A 70 -28.75 -13.97 -0.83
C PHE A 70 -29.32 -15.28 -0.24
N PRO A 71 -30.27 -15.23 0.72
CA PRO A 71 -31.03 -14.06 1.19
C PRO A 71 -30.40 -13.31 2.38
N TYR A 72 -29.14 -13.58 2.71
CA TYR A 72 -28.47 -12.99 3.86
C TYR A 72 -27.68 -11.73 3.48
N GLU A 73 -27.83 -10.70 4.31
CA GLU A 73 -27.00 -9.49 4.22
C GLU A 73 -25.60 -9.77 4.79
N ASN A 74 -24.58 -9.33 4.06
CA ASN A 74 -23.18 -9.53 4.40
C ASN A 74 -22.54 -8.20 4.75
N ASN A 75 -21.77 -8.22 5.84
CA ASN A 75 -20.99 -7.07 6.27
C ASN A 75 -19.65 -7.02 5.52
N LEU A 76 -19.47 -6.01 4.67
CA LEU A 76 -18.30 -5.79 3.84
C LEU A 76 -17.25 -4.89 4.51
N ALA A 77 -17.33 -4.64 5.83
CA ALA A 77 -16.40 -3.75 6.52
C ALA A 77 -14.94 -4.22 6.49
N LEU A 78 -14.72 -5.54 6.46
CA LEU A 78 -13.41 -6.16 6.28
C LEU A 78 -13.13 -6.55 4.82
N HIS A 79 -14.05 -6.26 3.90
CA HIS A 79 -13.86 -6.51 2.48
C HIS A 79 -12.77 -5.60 1.94
N THR A 80 -11.80 -6.18 1.21
CA THR A 80 -10.71 -5.46 0.56
C THR A 80 -11.23 -4.71 -0.66
N SER A 81 -12.04 -3.67 -0.42
CA SER A 81 -12.80 -2.96 -1.45
C SER A 81 -11.97 -1.95 -2.25
N ALA A 82 -10.84 -1.51 -1.69
CA ALA A 82 -9.97 -0.45 -2.23
C ALA A 82 -10.71 0.84 -2.64
N LEU A 83 -11.71 1.25 -1.85
CA LEU A 83 -12.61 2.39 -2.12
C LEU A 83 -11.89 3.72 -2.35
N PHE A 84 -10.65 3.88 -1.87
CA PHE A 84 -9.84 5.06 -2.18
C PHE A 84 -9.71 5.31 -3.69
N TRP A 85 -9.65 4.25 -4.50
CA TRP A 85 -9.53 4.35 -5.95
C TRP A 85 -10.84 4.61 -6.68
N LEU A 86 -11.99 4.53 -6.00
CA LEU A 86 -13.31 4.67 -6.62
C LEU A 86 -13.46 5.96 -7.44
N PRO A 87 -13.01 7.15 -6.98
CA PRO A 87 -13.13 8.38 -7.79
C PRO A 87 -12.31 8.32 -9.08
N LEU A 88 -11.09 7.77 -9.02
CA LEU A 88 -10.24 7.61 -10.20
C LEU A 88 -10.82 6.57 -11.15
N TRP A 89 -11.29 5.44 -10.61
CA TRP A 89 -11.96 4.40 -11.38
C TRP A 89 -13.18 4.95 -12.12
N ALA A 90 -14.08 5.66 -11.42
CA ALA A 90 -15.31 6.19 -12.01
C ALA A 90 -15.02 7.19 -13.13
N LEU A 91 -14.00 8.04 -12.95
CA LEU A 91 -13.57 8.97 -14.00
C LEU A 91 -13.03 8.22 -15.23
N LEU A 92 -12.11 7.27 -15.02
CA LEU A 92 -11.47 6.56 -16.13
C LEU A 92 -12.43 5.59 -16.83
N GLU A 93 -13.34 4.96 -16.09
CA GLU A 93 -14.32 4.01 -16.63
C GLU A 93 -15.29 4.71 -17.57
N ALA A 94 -15.77 5.91 -17.19
CA ALA A 94 -16.62 6.74 -18.06
C ALA A 94 -15.91 7.18 -19.35
N LEU A 95 -14.58 7.36 -19.33
CA LEU A 95 -13.81 7.86 -20.47
C LEU A 95 -13.28 6.75 -21.39
N ALA A 96 -12.91 5.62 -20.81
CA ALA A 96 -12.10 4.61 -21.48
C ALA A 96 -12.60 3.18 -21.24
N GLY A 97 -13.63 2.97 -20.43
CA GLY A 97 -14.13 1.64 -20.06
C GLY A 97 -13.41 1.02 -18.87
N THR A 98 -14.00 -0.05 -18.35
CA THR A 98 -13.63 -0.67 -17.07
C THR A 98 -12.19 -1.18 -17.01
N LEU A 99 -11.74 -1.86 -18.06
CA LEU A 99 -10.39 -2.45 -18.10
C LEU A 99 -9.32 -1.36 -18.09
N ASN A 100 -9.52 -0.33 -18.91
CA ASN A 100 -8.64 0.84 -18.96
C ASN A 100 -8.60 1.56 -17.60
N ALA A 101 -9.73 1.63 -16.90
CA ALA A 101 -9.79 2.23 -15.58
C ALA A 101 -8.94 1.47 -14.55
N LEU A 102 -9.04 0.13 -14.51
CA LEU A 102 -8.24 -0.68 -13.59
C LEU A 102 -6.74 -0.62 -13.93
N ASN A 103 -6.37 -0.76 -15.20
CA ASN A 103 -4.99 -0.61 -15.64
C ASN A 103 -4.43 0.78 -15.32
N GLY A 104 -5.25 1.83 -15.46
CA GLY A 104 -4.91 3.20 -15.08
C GLY A 104 -4.63 3.36 -13.58
N ILE A 105 -5.38 2.68 -12.70
CA ILE A 105 -5.12 2.67 -11.26
C ILE A 105 -3.74 2.07 -10.96
N PHE A 106 -3.40 0.93 -11.56
CA PHE A 106 -2.08 0.31 -11.39
C PHE A 106 -0.96 1.26 -11.83
N TRP A 107 -1.13 1.92 -12.99
CA TRP A 107 -0.17 2.90 -13.47
C TRP A 107 0.02 4.08 -12.51
N VAL A 108 -1.08 4.66 -12.01
CA VAL A 108 -1.04 5.75 -11.03
C VAL A 108 -0.38 5.29 -9.74
N ALA A 109 -0.72 4.11 -9.23
CA ALA A 109 -0.17 3.56 -7.99
C ALA A 109 1.35 3.32 -8.07
N PHE A 110 1.83 2.74 -9.18
CA PHE A 110 3.28 2.59 -9.43
C PHE A 110 3.98 3.95 -9.46
N SER A 111 3.42 4.90 -10.22
CA SER A 111 3.97 6.24 -10.36
C SER A 111 4.08 6.97 -9.02
N LEU A 112 3.00 6.94 -8.23
CA LEU A 112 2.94 7.54 -6.89
C LEU A 112 3.92 6.85 -5.93
N THR A 113 4.09 5.53 -6.00
CA THR A 113 5.01 4.77 -5.14
C THR A 113 6.46 5.19 -5.38
N GLY A 114 6.89 5.25 -6.65
CA GLY A 114 8.24 5.70 -6.97
C GLY A 114 8.48 7.16 -6.60
N TRP A 115 7.54 8.03 -6.97
CA TRP A 115 7.66 9.47 -6.73
C TRP A 115 7.65 9.85 -5.24
N SER A 116 6.75 9.28 -4.45
CA SER A 116 6.65 9.57 -3.02
C SER A 116 7.89 9.10 -2.26
N MET A 117 8.43 7.93 -2.60
CA MET A 117 9.68 7.43 -2.01
C MET A 117 10.87 8.31 -2.41
N TYR A 118 10.96 8.71 -3.68
CA TYR A 118 11.94 9.70 -4.11
C TYR A 118 11.84 10.99 -3.28
N ALA A 119 10.62 11.53 -3.12
CA ALA A 119 10.39 12.76 -2.38
C ALA A 119 10.80 12.62 -0.90
N LEU A 120 10.50 11.48 -0.27
CA LEU A 120 10.94 11.15 1.09
C LEU A 120 12.47 11.11 1.18
N LEU A 121 13.14 10.40 0.28
CA LEU A 121 14.60 10.33 0.27
C LEU A 121 15.25 11.69 0.04
N ARG A 122 14.68 12.54 -0.82
CA ARG A 122 15.13 13.93 -1.00
C ARG A 122 14.92 14.76 0.26
N ARG A 123 13.86 14.50 1.02
CA ARG A 123 13.59 15.14 2.31
C ARG A 123 14.65 14.78 3.35
N GLU A 124 15.15 13.55 3.31
CA GLU A 124 16.27 13.05 4.12
C GLU A 124 17.65 13.39 3.50
N GLU A 125 17.70 14.39 2.61
CA GLU A 125 18.92 14.91 1.97
C GLU A 125 19.71 13.90 1.13
N VAL A 126 19.13 12.75 0.75
CA VAL A 126 19.77 11.73 -0.11
C VAL A 126 19.95 12.27 -1.52
N GLY A 127 21.16 12.26 -2.08
CA GLY A 127 21.45 12.80 -3.41
C GLY A 127 20.51 12.29 -4.52
N HIS A 128 20.24 13.13 -5.53
CA HIS A 128 19.19 12.90 -6.54
C HIS A 128 19.27 11.53 -7.23
N GLY A 129 20.46 11.08 -7.64
CA GLY A 129 20.63 9.78 -8.28
C GLY A 129 20.26 8.61 -7.38
N LEU A 130 20.71 8.62 -6.12
CA LEU A 130 20.35 7.59 -5.15
C LEU A 130 18.87 7.64 -4.76
N ALA A 131 18.28 8.84 -4.67
CA ALA A 131 16.85 8.98 -4.45
C ALA A 131 16.03 8.41 -5.63
N LEU A 132 16.48 8.62 -6.87
CA LEU A 132 15.85 8.04 -8.06
C LEU A 132 15.89 6.52 -8.02
N VAL A 133 17.06 5.94 -7.71
CA VAL A 133 17.22 4.50 -7.55
C VAL A 133 16.35 3.96 -6.41
N GLY A 134 16.26 4.66 -5.28
CA GLY A 134 15.42 4.24 -4.15
C GLY A 134 13.93 4.25 -4.45
N GLY A 135 13.44 5.27 -5.16
CA GLY A 135 12.04 5.27 -5.63
C GLY A 135 11.77 4.20 -6.68
N LEU A 136 12.72 3.95 -7.59
CA LEU A 136 12.61 2.86 -8.57
C LEU A 136 12.54 1.51 -7.85
N ALA A 137 13.43 1.28 -6.89
CA ALA A 137 13.48 0.05 -6.11
C ALA A 137 12.15 -0.25 -5.39
N LEU A 138 11.50 0.76 -4.79
CA LEU A 138 10.20 0.57 -4.14
C LEU A 138 9.08 0.30 -5.16
N MET A 139 9.04 1.07 -6.25
CA MET A 139 8.04 0.93 -7.32
C MET A 139 8.11 -0.45 -7.98
N THR A 140 9.31 -1.02 -8.13
CA THR A 140 9.53 -2.32 -8.77
C THR A 140 9.67 -3.46 -7.77
N THR A 141 9.19 -3.29 -6.54
CA THR A 141 9.21 -4.39 -5.57
C THR A 141 8.37 -5.59 -6.06
N PRO A 142 8.74 -6.83 -5.66
CA PRO A 142 7.93 -8.00 -5.95
C PRO A 142 6.47 -7.84 -5.50
N LEU A 143 6.22 -7.13 -4.39
CA LEU A 143 4.86 -6.83 -3.92
C LEU A 143 4.05 -6.02 -4.95
N MET A 144 4.63 -4.97 -5.54
CA MET A 144 3.93 -4.14 -6.53
C MET A 144 3.58 -4.95 -7.79
N PHE A 145 4.51 -5.78 -8.26
CA PHE A 145 4.25 -6.67 -9.41
C PHE A 145 3.28 -7.80 -9.08
N TYR A 146 3.38 -8.38 -7.89
CA TYR A 146 2.42 -9.36 -7.40
C TYR A 146 1.02 -8.74 -7.35
N ALA A 147 0.90 -7.53 -6.83
CA ALA A 147 -0.37 -6.85 -6.72
C ALA A 147 -0.99 -6.55 -8.10
N ALA A 148 -0.16 -6.11 -9.05
CA ALA A 148 -0.58 -5.96 -10.45
C ALA A 148 -1.00 -7.30 -11.06
N TRP A 149 -0.19 -8.34 -10.92
CA TRP A 149 -0.43 -9.68 -11.47
C TRP A 149 -1.76 -10.28 -11.01
N TRP A 150 -2.06 -10.17 -9.72
CA TRP A 150 -3.29 -10.68 -9.11
C TRP A 150 -4.45 -9.70 -9.19
N ASN A 151 -4.28 -8.52 -9.80
CA ASN A 151 -5.25 -7.45 -9.85
C ASN A 151 -5.74 -6.98 -8.45
N THR A 152 -4.88 -7.09 -7.44
CA THR A 152 -5.17 -6.68 -6.06
C THR A 152 -4.94 -5.18 -5.87
N SER A 153 -5.92 -4.37 -6.28
CA SER A 153 -5.82 -2.91 -6.23
C SER A 153 -5.74 -2.33 -4.80
N ASN A 154 -6.12 -3.12 -3.80
CA ASN A 154 -5.88 -2.81 -2.38
C ASN A 154 -4.39 -2.88 -2.02
N LEU A 155 -3.57 -3.72 -2.66
CA LEU A 155 -2.15 -3.92 -2.28
C LEU A 155 -1.18 -2.94 -2.97
N VAL A 156 -1.60 -2.22 -4.00
CA VAL A 156 -0.73 -1.25 -4.73
C VAL A 156 -0.59 0.11 -4.05
N GLY A 157 -1.28 0.34 -2.94
CA GLY A 157 -1.22 1.55 -2.13
C GLY A 157 0.08 1.76 -1.34
N VAL A 158 1.20 1.13 -1.71
CA VAL A 158 2.48 1.20 -0.95
C VAL A 158 2.99 2.65 -0.83
N PHE A 159 2.60 3.55 -1.74
CA PHE A 159 2.88 4.99 -1.64
C PHE A 159 2.34 5.65 -0.36
N TRP A 160 1.36 5.06 0.33
CA TRP A 160 0.84 5.61 1.58
C TRP A 160 1.93 5.77 2.64
N TYR A 161 2.85 4.82 2.76
CA TYR A 161 3.91 4.89 3.77
C TYR A 161 4.81 6.13 3.62
N PRO A 162 5.45 6.38 2.46
CA PRO A 162 6.24 7.60 2.29
C PRO A 162 5.38 8.87 2.31
N VAL A 163 4.14 8.85 1.81
CA VAL A 163 3.23 10.01 1.87
C VAL A 163 2.91 10.39 3.31
N LEU A 164 2.56 9.42 4.16
CA LEU A 164 2.27 9.65 5.58
C LEU A 164 3.48 10.22 6.31
N LEU A 165 4.69 9.72 6.05
CA LEU A 165 5.92 10.26 6.61
C LEU A 165 6.18 11.71 6.17
N LEU A 166 6.01 11.99 4.87
CA LEU A 166 6.16 13.34 4.32
C LEU A 166 5.15 14.33 4.91
N LEU A 167 3.89 13.91 5.08
CA LEU A 167 2.83 14.74 5.65
C LEU A 167 3.07 15.01 7.14
N TRP A 168 3.40 13.98 7.92
CA TRP A 168 3.77 14.16 9.33
C TRP A 168 4.94 15.14 9.49
N ASP A 169 5.94 15.01 8.63
CA ASP A 169 7.10 15.88 8.62
C ASP A 169 6.76 17.34 8.26
N GLN A 170 5.75 17.58 7.42
CA GLN A 170 5.18 18.93 7.21
C GLN A 170 4.42 19.45 8.44
N VAL A 171 3.63 18.60 9.11
CA VAL A 171 2.99 18.94 10.39
C VAL A 171 4.04 19.36 11.39
N ALA A 172 5.11 18.58 11.53
CA ALA A 172 6.16 18.79 12.51
C ALA A 172 6.90 20.12 12.32
N ARG A 173 7.25 20.46 11.08
CA ARG A 173 7.98 21.70 10.77
C ARG A 173 7.11 22.94 10.85
N THR A 174 6.00 22.94 10.11
CA THR A 174 5.20 24.14 9.89
C THR A 174 4.26 24.40 11.08
N ARG A 175 3.88 23.34 11.79
CA ARG A 175 2.90 23.35 12.87
C ARG A 175 1.57 23.99 12.45
N GLN A 176 1.23 23.89 11.17
CA GLN A 176 0.00 24.45 10.63
C GLN A 176 -1.12 23.42 10.66
N LEU A 177 -2.34 23.91 10.90
CA LEU A 177 -3.56 23.12 10.96
C LEU A 177 -3.80 22.33 9.66
N GLY A 178 -3.65 22.99 8.51
CA GLY A 178 -3.94 22.40 7.20
C GLY A 178 -3.17 21.10 6.94
N TRP A 179 -1.90 21.01 7.35
CA TRP A 179 -1.13 19.78 7.22
C TRP A 179 -1.62 18.66 8.14
N ALA A 180 -2.12 18.99 9.33
CA ALA A 180 -2.72 18.00 10.22
C ALA A 180 -4.05 17.46 9.65
N LEU A 181 -4.85 18.33 9.02
CA LEU A 181 -6.05 17.92 8.29
C LEU A 181 -5.70 16.95 7.16
N LEU A 182 -4.73 17.34 6.31
CA LEU A 182 -4.26 16.49 5.20
C LEU A 182 -3.67 15.17 5.69
N PHE A 183 -2.99 15.16 6.83
CA PHE A 183 -2.47 13.93 7.42
C PHE A 183 -3.58 13.00 7.90
N GLY A 184 -4.61 13.53 8.58
CA GLY A 184 -5.80 12.74 8.96
C GLY A 184 -6.57 12.19 7.75
N LEU A 185 -6.72 13.01 6.69
CA LEU A 185 -7.31 12.59 5.42
C LEU A 185 -6.48 11.48 4.74
N ALA A 186 -5.16 11.58 4.78
CA ALA A 186 -4.28 10.55 4.22
C ALA A 186 -4.37 9.22 5.00
N LEU A 187 -4.50 9.26 6.32
CA LEU A 187 -4.76 8.06 7.12
C LEU A 187 -6.10 7.41 6.73
N TRP A 188 -7.14 8.21 6.51
CA TRP A 188 -8.43 7.72 6.05
C TRP A 188 -8.36 7.13 4.63
N GLY A 189 -7.65 7.80 3.71
CA GLY A 189 -7.41 7.26 2.36
C GLY A 189 -6.62 5.95 2.37
N ALA A 190 -5.60 5.84 3.24
CA ALA A 190 -4.87 4.59 3.44
C ALA A 190 -5.81 3.47 3.92
N ALA A 191 -6.66 3.76 4.91
CA ALA A 191 -7.66 2.82 5.43
C ALA A 191 -8.67 2.37 4.37
N LEU A 192 -9.13 3.30 3.52
CA LEU A 192 -10.03 3.01 2.40
C LEU A 192 -9.34 2.26 1.25
N THR A 193 -8.01 2.28 1.19
CA THR A 193 -7.27 1.43 0.25
C THR A 193 -7.19 0.02 0.81
N ASP A 194 -6.73 -0.12 2.06
CA ASP A 194 -6.76 -1.36 2.84
C ASP A 194 -6.51 -1.06 4.33
N LEU A 195 -7.23 -1.73 5.23
CA LEU A 195 -7.00 -1.60 6.68
C LEU A 195 -5.60 -2.09 7.10
N GLN A 196 -4.98 -2.98 6.32
CA GLN A 196 -3.61 -3.43 6.55
C GLN A 196 -2.60 -2.28 6.51
N TYR A 197 -2.81 -1.23 5.71
CA TYR A 197 -1.93 -0.06 5.74
C TYR A 197 -1.91 0.61 7.11
N LEU A 198 -3.03 0.60 7.85
CA LEU A 198 -3.09 1.12 9.21
C LEU A 198 -2.43 0.21 10.23
N LEU A 199 -2.30 -1.08 9.95
CA LEU A 199 -1.53 -2.00 10.80
C LEU A 199 -0.03 -1.67 10.72
N PHE A 200 0.45 -1.34 9.51
CA PHE A 200 1.88 -1.10 9.27
C PHE A 200 2.31 0.36 9.45
N ALA A 201 1.43 1.34 9.18
CA ALA A 201 1.77 2.76 9.29
C ALA A 201 2.28 3.21 10.67
N PRO A 202 1.74 2.75 11.82
CA PRO A 202 2.23 3.12 13.14
C PRO A 202 3.71 2.77 13.35
N TRP A 203 4.20 1.66 12.78
CA TRP A 203 5.60 1.26 12.88
C TRP A 203 6.56 2.26 12.24
N LEU A 204 6.07 3.07 11.30
CA LEU A 204 6.86 4.12 10.64
C LEU A 204 6.59 5.50 11.25
N VAL A 205 5.31 5.84 11.38
CA VAL A 205 4.87 7.18 11.80
C VAL A 205 5.16 7.43 13.28
N VAL A 206 4.90 6.47 14.17
CA VAL A 206 5.05 6.68 15.62
C VAL A 206 6.51 6.96 15.99
N PRO A 207 7.52 6.18 15.54
CA PRO A 207 8.92 6.51 15.81
C PRO A 207 9.30 7.90 15.27
N CYS A 208 8.81 8.27 14.08
CA CYS A 208 9.04 9.60 13.52
C CYS A 208 8.41 10.70 14.38
N GLY A 209 7.19 10.47 14.85
CA GLY A 209 6.49 11.31 15.83
C GLY A 209 7.31 11.53 17.09
N LEU A 210 7.75 10.45 17.73
CA LEU A 210 8.57 10.49 18.94
C LEU A 210 9.90 11.22 18.70
N ARG A 211 10.58 10.98 17.58
CA ARG A 211 11.80 11.68 17.19
C ARG A 211 11.55 13.19 17.02
N THR A 212 10.46 13.59 16.37
CA THR A 212 10.12 15.00 16.19
C THR A 212 9.75 15.69 17.51
N LEU A 213 9.05 15.00 18.41
CA LEU A 213 8.74 15.50 19.76
C LEU A 213 10.01 15.69 20.60
N HIS A 214 10.93 14.73 20.53
CA HIS A 214 12.21 14.82 21.23
C HIS A 214 13.03 16.02 20.77
N ARG A 215 13.07 16.28 19.46
CA ARG A 215 13.79 17.41 18.84
C ARG A 215 13.10 18.77 18.99
N ALA A 216 11.85 18.83 19.42
CA ALA A 216 11.14 20.08 19.58
C ALA A 216 11.69 20.89 20.77
N ALA A 217 12.07 22.14 20.52
CA ALA A 217 12.60 23.07 21.52
C ALA A 217 11.48 23.58 22.43
N GLY A 218 11.39 23.04 23.65
CA GLY A 218 10.47 23.47 24.69
C GLY A 218 9.10 22.78 24.70
N TRP A 219 8.39 22.94 25.81
CA TRP A 219 7.11 22.27 26.06
C TRP A 219 5.98 22.79 25.18
N SER A 220 5.92 24.10 24.90
CA SER A 220 4.90 24.69 24.03
C SER A 220 4.92 24.10 22.61
N ALA A 221 6.12 23.93 22.05
CA ALA A 221 6.30 23.30 20.74
C ALA A 221 5.87 21.83 20.76
N ARG A 222 6.19 21.08 21.83
CA ARG A 222 5.77 19.68 22.01
C ARG A 222 4.26 19.56 22.16
N ALA A 223 3.65 20.36 23.02
CA ALA A 223 2.21 20.39 23.23
C ALA A 223 1.45 20.71 21.93
N ARG A 224 1.94 21.67 21.14
CA ARG A 224 1.37 21.98 19.82
C ARG A 224 1.48 20.81 18.85
N LEU A 225 2.60 20.10 18.82
CA LEU A 225 2.76 18.90 17.98
C LEU A 225 1.83 17.77 18.41
N ILE A 226 1.70 17.53 19.72
CA ILE A 226 0.76 16.54 20.27
C ILE A 226 -0.67 16.93 19.89
N GLY A 227 -1.06 18.20 20.06
CA GLY A 227 -2.38 18.70 19.70
C GLY A 227 -2.70 18.53 18.21
N LEU A 228 -1.74 18.81 17.33
CA LEU A 228 -1.91 18.60 15.88
C LEU A 228 -1.99 17.11 15.50
N GLY A 229 -1.20 16.26 16.14
CA GLY A 229 -1.29 14.81 15.96
C GLY A 229 -2.63 14.25 16.44
N ALA A 230 -3.09 14.66 17.63
CA ALA A 230 -4.39 14.29 18.17
C ALA A 230 -5.54 14.75 17.26
N LEU A 231 -5.47 15.97 16.74
CA LEU A 231 -6.45 16.46 15.78
C LEU A 231 -6.50 15.60 14.51
N ALA A 232 -5.35 15.23 13.94
CA ALA A 232 -5.31 14.37 12.76
C ALA A 232 -5.99 13.00 13.02
N LEU A 233 -5.79 12.44 14.21
CA LEU A 233 -6.45 11.20 14.64
C LEU A 233 -7.96 11.38 14.84
N VAL A 234 -8.40 12.51 15.40
CA VAL A 234 -9.83 12.83 15.53
C VAL A 234 -10.49 12.93 14.16
N ILE A 235 -9.84 13.58 13.19
CA ILE A 235 -10.34 13.68 11.80
C ILE A 235 -10.42 12.31 11.16
N PHE A 236 -9.35 11.53 11.28
CA PHE A 236 -9.32 10.15 10.80
C PHE A 236 -10.46 9.31 11.40
N ALA A 237 -10.64 9.35 12.73
CA ALA A 237 -11.69 8.61 13.41
C ALA A 237 -13.10 9.07 13.01
N ALA A 238 -13.32 10.38 12.88
CA ALA A 238 -14.59 10.94 12.41
C ALA A 238 -14.90 10.48 10.98
N LEU A 239 -13.92 10.53 10.07
CA LEU A 239 -14.09 10.04 8.70
C LEU A 239 -14.32 8.53 8.64
N MET A 240 -13.62 7.75 9.47
CA MET A 240 -13.85 6.32 9.61
C MET A 240 -15.24 5.99 10.13
N TRP A 241 -15.80 6.84 10.99
CA TRP A 241 -17.15 6.69 11.55
C TRP A 241 -18.23 7.03 10.53
N PHE A 242 -18.14 8.20 9.89
CA PHE A 242 -19.22 8.73 9.03
C PHE A 242 -19.11 8.31 7.56
N ALA A 243 -17.89 8.09 7.06
CA ALA A 243 -17.60 7.81 5.65
C ALA A 243 -16.66 6.60 5.49
N GLY A 244 -16.54 5.77 6.52
CA GLY A 244 -15.68 4.61 6.55
C GLY A 244 -16.38 3.39 7.18
N PRO A 245 -15.65 2.27 7.31
CA PRO A 245 -16.23 1.01 7.77
C PRO A 245 -16.38 0.91 9.30
N LEU A 246 -16.01 1.91 10.11
CA LEU A 246 -15.86 1.74 11.56
C LEU A 246 -17.14 1.26 12.27
N PRO A 247 -18.34 1.82 12.03
CA PRO A 247 -19.56 1.33 12.70
C PRO A 247 -19.83 -0.13 12.37
N TYR A 248 -19.57 -0.54 11.12
CA TYR A 248 -19.77 -1.90 10.64
C TYR A 248 -18.71 -2.87 11.20
N LEU A 249 -17.46 -2.41 11.39
CA LEU A 249 -16.43 -3.17 12.08
C LEU A 249 -16.80 -3.44 13.55
N LEU A 250 -17.40 -2.45 14.23
CA LEU A 250 -17.83 -2.59 15.62
C LEU A 250 -19.04 -3.52 15.78
N ASN A 251 -19.84 -3.68 14.72
CA ASN A 251 -21.02 -4.56 14.68
C ASN A 251 -20.71 -5.96 14.14
N LEU A 252 -19.44 -6.32 13.92
CA LEU A 252 -19.08 -7.68 13.54
C LEU A 252 -19.37 -8.64 14.71
N ASP A 253 -20.26 -9.60 14.46
CA ASP A 253 -20.56 -10.69 15.41
C ASP A 253 -19.37 -11.65 15.46
N ARG A 254 -18.45 -11.40 16.41
CA ARG A 254 -17.23 -12.18 16.60
C ARG A 254 -17.48 -13.65 16.92
N GLU A 255 -18.65 -13.99 17.47
CA GLU A 255 -18.99 -15.38 17.82
C GLU A 255 -19.36 -16.19 16.57
N ARG A 256 -19.89 -15.52 15.53
CA ARG A 256 -20.27 -16.15 14.26
C ARG A 256 -19.28 -15.92 13.12
N SER A 257 -18.55 -14.80 13.14
CA SER A 257 -17.60 -14.43 12.11
C SER A 257 -16.26 -15.14 12.34
N LEU A 258 -16.19 -16.41 11.93
CA LEU A 258 -14.96 -17.16 11.74
C LEU A 258 -13.99 -17.11 12.94
N ALA A 259 -14.33 -17.83 14.00
CA ALA A 259 -13.33 -18.38 14.90
C ALA A 259 -12.52 -19.45 14.13
N TRP A 260 -11.70 -19.01 13.17
CA TRP A 260 -10.54 -19.82 12.81
C TRP A 260 -9.69 -19.84 14.09
N GLU A 261 -9.67 -20.99 14.77
CA GLU A 261 -8.81 -21.16 15.93
C GLU A 261 -7.41 -20.71 15.54
N VAL A 262 -6.76 -19.90 16.38
CA VAL A 262 -5.40 -19.40 16.14
C VAL A 262 -4.44 -20.56 15.84
N GLU A 263 -4.73 -21.73 16.40
CA GLU A 263 -4.00 -22.99 16.20
C GLU A 263 -4.04 -23.50 14.75
N ASN A 264 -5.07 -23.12 13.98
CA ASN A 264 -5.20 -23.43 12.55
C ASN A 264 -4.60 -22.33 11.65
N THR A 265 -4.09 -21.24 12.22
CA THR A 265 -3.35 -20.25 11.42
C THR A 265 -1.99 -20.83 11.04
N LEU A 266 -1.60 -20.65 9.77
CA LEU A 266 -0.31 -21.13 9.28
C LEU A 266 0.81 -20.52 10.11
N GLY A 267 1.58 -21.36 10.80
CA GLY A 267 2.74 -20.94 11.58
C GLY A 267 3.79 -20.24 10.72
N ILE A 268 4.52 -19.30 11.33
CA ILE A 268 5.62 -18.56 10.71
C ILE A 268 6.83 -19.50 10.57
N ALA A 269 6.99 -20.13 9.40
CA ALA A 269 8.13 -21.00 9.13
C ALA A 269 9.40 -20.19 8.81
N LEU A 270 10.35 -20.17 9.75
CA LEU A 270 11.64 -19.47 9.63
C LEU A 270 12.65 -20.15 8.67
N SER A 271 12.23 -21.11 7.84
CA SER A 271 13.13 -21.87 6.96
C SER A 271 13.43 -21.17 5.62
N GLY A 272 12.70 -20.11 5.26
CA GLY A 272 12.82 -19.39 3.97
C GLY A 272 14.01 -18.46 3.81
N TRP A 273 14.89 -18.37 4.81
CA TRP A 273 15.86 -17.29 4.96
C TRP A 273 16.92 -17.23 3.86
N ALA A 274 17.23 -18.36 3.22
CA ALA A 274 18.28 -18.48 2.22
C ALA A 274 17.77 -18.99 0.86
N GLN A 275 16.48 -19.29 0.74
CA GLN A 275 15.93 -19.85 -0.50
C GLN A 275 15.57 -18.73 -1.47
N VAL A 276 16.47 -18.50 -2.43
CA VAL A 276 16.11 -17.82 -3.68
C VAL A 276 15.39 -18.87 -4.51
N ASP A 277 14.07 -18.84 -4.49
CA ASP A 277 13.31 -19.74 -5.35
C ASP A 277 13.49 -19.30 -6.81
N ALA A 278 13.71 -20.27 -7.71
CA ALA A 278 13.93 -19.97 -9.13
C ALA A 278 12.68 -19.38 -9.81
N LEU A 279 11.51 -19.50 -9.17
CA LEU A 279 10.21 -19.06 -9.66
C LEU A 279 9.53 -18.18 -8.59
N PRO A 280 9.89 -16.88 -8.49
CA PRO A 280 9.44 -15.99 -7.41
C PRO A 280 7.92 -15.75 -7.37
N TRP A 281 7.19 -16.15 -8.41
CA TRP A 281 5.71 -16.13 -8.46
C TRP A 281 5.05 -17.40 -7.92
N LYS A 282 5.74 -18.55 -7.91
CA LYS A 282 5.23 -19.79 -7.29
C LYS A 282 5.49 -19.80 -5.78
N ARG A 283 6.61 -19.24 -5.36
CA ARG A 283 6.96 -19.03 -3.95
C ARG A 283 7.53 -17.63 -3.84
N VAL A 284 6.72 -16.71 -3.32
CA VAL A 284 7.16 -15.33 -3.08
C VAL A 284 8.12 -15.34 -1.90
N THR A 285 9.40 -15.63 -2.16
CA THR A 285 10.44 -15.46 -1.14
C THR A 285 10.82 -13.99 -1.09
N VAL A 286 10.22 -13.27 -0.14
CA VAL A 286 10.62 -11.89 0.18
C VAL A 286 12.07 -11.87 0.72
N GLY A 287 12.54 -13.01 1.24
CA GLY A 287 13.78 -13.18 2.01
C GLY A 287 15.08 -12.83 1.28
N GLY A 288 15.58 -13.67 0.38
CA GLY A 288 17.02 -13.67 0.04
C GLY A 288 17.58 -12.33 -0.47
N TRP A 289 17.03 -11.80 -1.56
CA TRP A 289 17.58 -10.60 -2.22
C TRP A 289 17.22 -9.30 -1.52
N MET A 290 15.99 -9.16 -1.03
CA MET A 290 15.56 -7.95 -0.34
C MET A 290 16.19 -7.88 1.05
N THR A 291 16.26 -8.98 1.79
CA THR A 291 16.97 -9.03 3.09
C THR A 291 18.47 -8.82 2.87
N GLY A 292 19.08 -9.48 1.89
CA GLY A 292 20.50 -9.27 1.57
C GLY A 292 20.80 -7.83 1.19
N GLY A 293 19.97 -7.21 0.33
CA GLY A 293 20.10 -5.82 -0.07
C GLY A 293 19.86 -4.84 1.08
N VAL A 294 18.88 -5.10 1.95
CA VAL A 294 18.61 -4.31 3.15
C VAL A 294 19.79 -4.44 4.12
N LEU A 295 20.22 -5.65 4.48
CA LEU A 295 21.34 -5.88 5.38
C LEU A 295 22.64 -5.26 4.85
N LEU A 296 22.93 -5.39 3.55
CA LEU A 296 24.08 -4.76 2.91
C LEU A 296 23.95 -3.23 2.94
N GLY A 297 22.78 -2.69 2.61
CA GLY A 297 22.53 -1.25 2.67
C GLY A 297 22.67 -0.69 4.09
N LEU A 298 22.17 -1.42 5.09
CA LEU A 298 22.33 -1.12 6.50
C LEU A 298 23.80 -1.16 6.93
N TRP A 299 24.54 -2.20 6.53
CA TRP A 299 25.96 -2.34 6.82
C TRP A 299 26.79 -1.21 6.20
N LEU A 300 26.57 -0.90 4.93
CA LEU A 300 27.23 0.22 4.24
C LEU A 300 26.87 1.58 4.85
N SER A 301 25.64 1.73 5.35
CA SER A 301 25.16 2.93 6.05
C SER A 301 25.88 3.13 7.39
N VAL A 302 26.09 2.05 8.15
CA VAL A 302 26.83 2.04 9.41
C VAL A 302 28.31 2.35 9.19
N LEU A 303 28.95 1.76 8.17
CA LEU A 303 30.37 1.98 7.86
C LEU A 303 30.69 3.41 7.44
N ARG A 304 29.76 4.09 6.75
CA ARG A 304 29.93 5.49 6.36
C ARG A 304 29.57 6.41 7.53
N ARG A 305 30.51 6.55 8.49
CA ARG A 305 30.52 7.44 9.69
C ARG A 305 29.22 8.26 9.83
N ALA A 306 28.37 7.76 10.72
CA ALA A 306 27.00 8.20 10.90
C ALA A 306 26.88 9.72 11.12
N ARG A 307 26.19 10.39 10.19
CA ARG A 307 25.47 11.63 10.50
C ARG A 307 24.27 11.31 11.40
N ASP A 308 23.95 12.24 12.30
CA ASP A 308 22.87 12.17 13.30
C ASP A 308 21.48 11.93 12.69
N GLY A 309 21.13 10.66 12.46
CA GLY A 309 19.80 10.28 11.98
C GLY A 309 19.71 8.93 11.27
N ARG A 310 20.83 8.36 10.79
CA ARG A 310 20.80 7.06 10.09
C ARG A 310 20.50 5.88 11.02
N TRP A 311 21.01 5.93 12.26
CA TRP A 311 20.72 4.92 13.29
C TRP A 311 19.24 4.84 13.64
N PHE A 312 18.54 5.98 13.58
CA PHE A 312 17.10 5.99 13.79
C PHE A 312 16.38 5.17 12.71
N TRP A 313 16.68 5.40 11.44
CA TRP A 313 16.04 4.67 10.35
C TRP A 313 16.41 3.18 10.35
N LEU A 314 17.63 2.84 10.73
CA LEU A 314 18.03 1.44 10.98
C LEU A 314 17.19 0.81 12.10
N ALA A 315 17.04 1.48 13.24
CA ALA A 315 16.24 0.97 14.35
C ALA A 315 14.76 0.82 13.99
N VAL A 316 14.19 1.74 13.21
CA VAL A 316 12.81 1.68 12.71
C VAL A 316 12.62 0.54 11.71
N ALA A 317 13.61 0.29 10.84
CA ALA A 317 13.55 -0.76 9.84
C ALA A 317 13.75 -2.17 10.44
N LEU A 318 14.36 -2.29 11.63
CA LEU A 318 14.73 -3.59 12.20
C LEU A 318 13.50 -4.45 12.54
N PRO A 319 12.47 -4.00 13.28
CA PRO A 319 11.29 -4.83 13.55
C PRO A 319 10.57 -5.33 12.28
N PRO A 320 10.22 -4.49 11.28
CA PRO A 320 9.57 -5.01 10.07
C PRO A 320 10.51 -5.87 9.23
N ALA A 321 11.82 -5.62 9.25
CA ALA A 321 12.78 -6.52 8.63
C ALA A 321 12.74 -7.90 9.30
N LEU A 322 12.78 -7.97 10.64
CA LEU A 322 12.67 -9.21 11.40
C LEU A 322 11.35 -9.94 11.15
N LEU A 323 10.22 -9.21 11.05
CA LEU A 323 8.93 -9.80 10.70
C LEU A 323 8.90 -10.29 9.24
N ALA A 324 9.56 -9.58 8.32
CA ALA A 324 9.70 -9.99 6.92
C ALA A 324 10.62 -11.21 6.73
N LEU A 325 11.44 -11.57 7.72
CA LEU A 325 12.19 -12.83 7.72
C LEU A 325 11.28 -14.06 7.86
N GLY A 326 9.99 -13.88 8.15
CA GLY A 326 9.15 -14.90 8.75
C GLY A 326 8.48 -15.94 7.84
N GLN A 327 8.34 -15.78 6.53
CA GLN A 327 7.42 -16.67 5.79
C GLN A 327 7.97 -17.23 4.48
N VAL A 328 7.99 -18.57 4.41
CA VAL A 328 7.69 -19.30 3.17
C VAL A 328 6.22 -19.65 3.22
N MET A 329 5.40 -18.99 2.38
CA MET A 329 4.09 -19.56 2.06
C MET A 329 4.34 -20.75 1.13
N ALA A 330 4.52 -21.93 1.70
CA ALA A 330 4.47 -23.15 0.93
C ALA A 330 3.01 -23.35 0.52
N GLN A 331 2.63 -22.89 -0.68
CA GLN A 331 1.44 -23.41 -1.34
C GLN A 331 1.62 -24.93 -1.38
N HIS A 332 0.71 -25.67 -0.76
CA HIS A 332 0.72 -27.12 -0.81
C HIS A 332 0.80 -27.54 -2.28
N GLU A 333 1.91 -28.16 -2.66
CA GLU A 333 2.20 -28.51 -4.05
C GLU A 333 1.17 -29.52 -4.55
N GLN A 334 0.28 -29.08 -5.44
CA GLN A 334 -0.17 -29.98 -6.50
C GLN A 334 0.91 -30.01 -7.59
N PRO A 335 1.37 -31.20 -8.03
CA PRO A 335 2.45 -31.32 -8.99
C PRO A 335 1.98 -30.88 -10.38
N GLY A 336 2.31 -29.65 -10.78
CA GLY A 336 1.95 -29.07 -12.07
C GLY A 336 3.03 -28.17 -12.65
N LEU A 337 3.70 -28.70 -13.68
CA LEU A 337 4.53 -28.11 -14.73
C LEU A 337 5.21 -26.73 -14.52
N ALA A 338 6.51 -26.68 -14.80
CA ALA A 338 7.31 -25.46 -14.94
C ALA A 338 7.62 -25.18 -16.42
N ILE A 339 7.37 -23.96 -16.90
CA ILE A 339 7.77 -23.45 -18.23
C ILE A 339 8.18 -21.96 -18.11
N PRO A 340 9.22 -21.48 -18.83
CA PRO A 340 9.85 -20.19 -18.58
C PRO A 340 9.18 -18.98 -19.26
N PHE A 341 9.34 -17.83 -18.60
CA PHE A 341 9.23 -16.42 -19.04
C PHE A 341 8.37 -16.04 -20.26
N MET A 342 7.23 -15.39 -19.98
CA MET A 342 6.79 -14.08 -20.49
C MET A 342 5.42 -13.73 -19.84
N PRO A 343 5.09 -12.47 -19.55
CA PRO A 343 3.74 -12.09 -19.17
C PRO A 343 2.87 -12.13 -20.43
N ARG A 344 2.37 -13.32 -20.78
CA ARG A 344 1.28 -13.44 -21.74
C ARG A 344 0.06 -12.82 -21.08
N CYS A 345 -0.29 -11.61 -21.51
CA CYS A 345 -1.54 -10.97 -21.12
C CYS A 345 -2.71 -11.79 -21.71
N MET A 346 -3.88 -11.76 -21.08
CA MET A 346 -5.10 -12.42 -21.58
C MET A 346 -5.89 -11.51 -22.53
N PRO A 347 -6.38 -11.97 -23.68
CA PRO A 347 -7.61 -11.42 -24.22
C PRO A 347 -8.78 -11.81 -23.32
N LEU A 348 -9.58 -10.83 -22.90
CA LEU A 348 -10.91 -11.07 -22.30
C LEU A 348 -11.93 -11.52 -23.36
#